data_AF-A0A7K1WAC8-F1
#
_entry.id   AF-A0A7K1WAC8-F1
#
_cell.length_a   1.000
_cell.length_b   1.000
_cell.length_c   1.000
_cell.angle_alpha   90.00
_cell.angle_beta   90.00
_cell.angle_gamma   90.00
#
_symmetry.space_group_name_H-M   'P 1'
#
loop_
_entity.id
_entity.type
_entity.pdbx_description
1 polymer ?
#
loop_
_entity_poly.entity_id
_entity_poly.type
_entity_poly.pdbx_seq_one_letter_code
_entity_poly.pdbx_strand_id
1 'polypeptide(L)'
;MSPAPDERERISAAMDRILGGTPQHSNGALTIVALAVEAGVPRSALTQRHTDLKAEFYDKVRARGATPDSERRLRQQVRKLKELRTADAQEIAQLRADVEALVGALHQATAENSHLRRQLVDRHAVVRVLPAQTPPGR
;
A
#
# COMPACT_ATOMS: atom_id res chain seq x y z
N MET A 1 28.38 -41.59 -17.78
CA MET A 1 27.52 -40.67 -17.00
C MET A 1 26.50 -40.08 -17.97
N SER A 2 25.33 -40.71 -18.07
CA SER A 2 24.30 -40.37 -19.05
C SER A 2 23.35 -39.30 -18.50
N PRO A 3 23.29 -38.08 -19.02
CA PRO A 3 22.42 -37.03 -18.51
C PRO A 3 21.26 -36.78 -19.49
N ALA A 4 20.34 -37.73 -19.68
CA ALA A 4 19.36 -37.62 -20.77
C ALA A 4 17.89 -37.97 -20.44
N PRO A 5 17.55 -38.97 -19.60
CA PRO A 5 16.14 -39.29 -19.30
C PRO A 5 15.58 -38.45 -18.14
N ASP A 6 16.28 -38.43 -17.00
CA ASP A 6 15.77 -37.85 -15.74
C ASP A 6 15.56 -36.34 -15.81
N GLU A 7 16.34 -35.62 -16.63
CA GLU A 7 16.20 -34.17 -16.75
C GLU A 7 14.95 -33.80 -17.56
N ARG A 8 14.68 -34.51 -18.67
CA ARG A 8 13.49 -34.28 -19.48
C ARG A 8 12.23 -34.68 -18.73
N GLU A 9 12.25 -35.79 -18.00
CA GLU A 9 11.12 -36.20 -17.14
C GLU A 9 10.85 -35.19 -16.04
N ARG A 10 11.88 -34.67 -15.37
CA ARG A 10 11.72 -33.61 -14.36
C ARG A 10 11.13 -32.33 -14.95
N ILE A 11 11.56 -31.93 -16.16
CA ILE A 11 11.03 -30.75 -16.84
C ILE A 11 9.57 -30.96 -17.26
N SER A 12 9.22 -32.13 -17.80
CA SER A 12 7.84 -32.44 -18.18
C SER A 12 6.91 -32.50 -16.96
N ALA A 13 7.34 -33.16 -15.87
CA ALA A 13 6.57 -33.19 -14.64
C ALA A 13 6.41 -31.80 -14.00
N ALA A 14 7.45 -30.96 -14.06
CA ALA A 14 7.38 -29.57 -13.63
C ALA A 14 6.43 -28.72 -14.49
N MET A 15 6.45 -28.94 -15.81
CA MET A 15 5.53 -28.32 -16.74
C MET A 15 4.08 -28.70 -16.42
N ASP A 16 3.79 -29.97 -16.17
CA ASP A 16 2.45 -30.42 -15.80
C ASP A 16 1.99 -29.86 -14.44
N ARG A 17 2.88 -29.70 -13.46
CA ARG A 17 2.57 -29.03 -12.18
C ARG A 17 2.28 -27.53 -12.34
N ILE A 18 3.12 -26.81 -13.09
CA ILE A 18 2.94 -25.38 -13.35
C ILE A 18 1.67 -25.13 -14.16
N LEU A 19 1.43 -25.95 -15.19
CA LEU A 19 0.18 -25.89 -15.94
C LEU A 19 -0.99 -26.39 -15.09
N GLY A 20 -0.82 -27.34 -14.18
CA GLY A 20 -1.84 -27.78 -13.23
C GLY A 20 -2.23 -26.75 -12.17
N GLY A 21 -1.42 -25.69 -11.98
CA GLY A 21 -1.63 -24.71 -10.92
C GLY A 21 -1.19 -25.19 -9.54
N THR A 22 -0.39 -26.26 -9.47
CA THR A 22 0.15 -26.86 -8.24
C THR A 22 1.68 -26.79 -8.21
N PRO A 23 2.30 -25.59 -8.36
CA PRO A 23 3.75 -25.45 -8.26
C PRO A 23 4.25 -25.81 -6.85
N GLN A 24 5.36 -26.52 -6.77
CA GLN A 24 5.96 -26.95 -5.49
C GLN A 24 7.19 -26.13 -5.11
N HIS A 25 7.96 -25.68 -6.10
CA HIS A 25 9.24 -25.00 -5.88
C HIS A 25 9.28 -23.60 -6.51
N SER A 26 8.30 -23.27 -7.35
CA SER A 26 8.20 -21.99 -8.05
C SER A 26 7.00 -21.15 -7.58
N ASN A 27 7.00 -19.88 -7.98
CA ASN A 27 5.86 -18.96 -7.75
C ASN A 27 4.66 -19.22 -8.69
N GLY A 28 4.68 -20.31 -9.47
CA GLY A 28 3.59 -20.67 -10.39
C GLY A 28 3.47 -19.75 -11.62
N ALA A 29 4.45 -18.88 -11.88
CA ALA A 29 4.42 -18.06 -13.08
C ALA A 29 4.58 -18.93 -14.34
N LEU A 30 3.80 -18.66 -15.39
CA LEU A 30 3.91 -19.37 -16.67
C LEU A 30 5.10 -18.85 -17.50
N THR A 31 6.30 -18.91 -16.92
CA THR A 31 7.54 -18.42 -17.52
C THR A 31 8.62 -19.50 -17.50
N ILE A 32 9.57 -19.43 -18.44
CA ILE A 32 10.72 -20.38 -18.48
C ILE A 32 11.52 -20.35 -17.18
N VAL A 33 11.61 -19.19 -16.51
CA VAL A 33 12.35 -19.07 -15.24
C VAL A 33 11.68 -19.89 -14.14
N ALA A 34 10.35 -19.76 -14.02
CA ALA A 34 9.59 -20.54 -13.05
C ALA A 34 9.64 -22.04 -13.37
N LEU A 35 9.58 -22.43 -14.65
CA LEU A 35 9.74 -23.82 -15.07
C LEU A 35 11.13 -24.38 -14.71
N ALA A 36 12.19 -23.60 -14.92
CA ALA A 36 13.55 -23.98 -14.57
C ALA A 36 13.68 -24.23 -13.05
N VAL A 37 13.14 -23.30 -12.25
CA VAL A 37 13.11 -23.40 -10.79
C VAL A 37 12.28 -24.61 -10.33
N GLU A 38 11.12 -24.84 -10.94
CA GLU A 38 10.22 -25.96 -10.60
C GLU A 38 10.80 -27.34 -10.94
N ALA A 39 11.58 -27.44 -12.01
CA ALA A 39 12.26 -28.66 -12.42
C ALA A 39 13.63 -28.85 -11.73
N GLY A 40 14.12 -27.84 -11.01
CA GLY A 40 15.45 -27.85 -10.40
C GLY A 40 16.58 -27.88 -11.44
N VAL A 41 16.38 -27.23 -12.59
CA VAL A 41 17.35 -27.19 -13.70
C VAL A 41 17.78 -25.74 -13.98
N PRO A 42 19.02 -25.53 -14.44
CA PRO A 42 19.46 -24.18 -14.82
C PRO A 42 18.72 -23.72 -16.07
N ARG A 43 18.39 -22.43 -16.15
CA ARG A 43 17.72 -21.82 -17.32
C ARG A 43 18.45 -22.13 -18.64
N SER A 44 19.78 -22.22 -18.61
CA SER A 44 20.61 -22.53 -19.78
C SER A 44 20.26 -23.90 -20.39
N ALA A 45 19.86 -24.88 -19.58
CA ALA A 45 19.43 -26.19 -20.05
C ALA A 45 18.17 -26.08 -20.94
N LEU A 46 17.17 -25.30 -20.51
CA LEU A 46 15.95 -25.06 -21.29
C LEU A 46 16.17 -24.21 -22.55
N THR A 47 17.22 -23.39 -22.59
CA THR A 47 17.51 -22.54 -23.78
C THR A 47 18.50 -23.14 -24.76
N GLN A 48 19.34 -24.08 -24.34
CA GLN A 48 20.42 -24.67 -25.16
C GLN A 48 20.24 -26.16 -25.44
N ARG A 49 19.68 -26.94 -24.49
CA ARG A 49 19.56 -28.40 -24.59
C ARG A 49 18.13 -28.89 -24.82
N HIS A 50 17.14 -28.17 -24.27
CA HIS A 50 15.73 -28.56 -24.29
C HIS A 50 14.85 -27.46 -24.91
N THR A 51 15.23 -27.01 -26.10
CA THR A 51 14.53 -25.96 -26.86
C THR A 51 13.15 -26.42 -27.35
N ASP A 52 13.00 -27.72 -27.56
CA ASP A 52 11.76 -28.44 -27.85
C ASP A 52 10.76 -28.36 -26.68
N LEU A 53 11.18 -28.66 -25.45
CA LEU A 53 10.33 -28.56 -24.26
C LEU A 53 9.95 -27.10 -23.98
N LYS A 54 10.84 -26.15 -24.28
CA LYS A 54 10.52 -24.72 -24.25
C LYS A 54 9.40 -24.39 -25.25
N ALA A 55 9.48 -24.88 -26.49
CA ALA A 55 8.47 -24.64 -27.51
C ALA A 55 7.12 -25.26 -27.09
N GLU A 56 7.13 -26.51 -26.63
CA GLU A 56 5.95 -27.21 -26.12
C GLU A 56 5.31 -26.47 -24.94
N PHE A 57 6.11 -25.95 -24.01
CA PHE A 57 5.62 -25.14 -22.89
C PHE A 57 4.92 -23.88 -23.38
N TYR A 58 5.50 -23.15 -24.33
CA TYR A 58 4.87 -21.96 -24.89
C TYR A 58 3.62 -22.28 -25.70
N ASP A 59 3.61 -23.39 -26.43
CA ASP A 59 2.44 -23.83 -27.18
C ASP A 59 1.32 -24.28 -26.25
N LYS A 60 1.61 -24.96 -25.15
CA LYS A 60 0.65 -25.29 -24.10
C LYS A 60 0.13 -24.04 -23.39
N VAL A 61 0.99 -23.08 -23.07
CA VAL A 61 0.59 -21.78 -22.48
C VAL A 61 -0.27 -20.98 -23.46
N ARG A 62 0.07 -20.99 -24.76
CA ARG A 62 -0.69 -20.30 -25.82
C ARG A 62 -2.00 -21.00 -26.16
N ALA A 63 -2.04 -22.33 -26.18
CA ALA A 63 -3.26 -23.11 -26.34
C ALA A 63 -4.23 -22.89 -25.17
N ARG A 64 -3.69 -22.60 -23.98
CA ARG A 64 -4.48 -22.16 -22.82
C ARG A 64 -4.95 -20.71 -22.91
N GLY A 65 -4.36 -19.91 -23.79
CA GLY A 65 -5.06 -18.93 -24.63
C GLY A 65 -5.64 -17.65 -24.04
N ALA A 66 -5.89 -17.52 -22.75
CA ALA A 66 -6.39 -16.25 -22.21
C ALA A 66 -5.86 -16.08 -20.79
N THR A 67 -5.26 -14.91 -20.51
CA THR A 67 -4.67 -14.49 -19.23
C THR A 67 -5.12 -15.35 -18.06
N PRO A 68 -4.22 -16.13 -17.41
CA PRO A 68 -4.59 -17.07 -16.36
C PRO A 68 -5.50 -16.41 -15.34
N ASP A 69 -6.52 -17.11 -14.84
CA ASP A 69 -7.44 -16.53 -13.86
C ASP A 69 -6.70 -15.98 -12.63
N SER A 70 -5.57 -16.58 -12.25
CA SER A 70 -4.68 -16.06 -11.21
C SER A 70 -4.10 -14.69 -11.56
N GLU A 71 -3.65 -14.49 -12.80
CA GLU A 71 -3.14 -13.19 -13.27
C GLU A 71 -4.28 -12.17 -13.46
N ARG A 72 -5.47 -12.59 -13.90
CA ARG A 72 -6.66 -11.72 -13.95
C ARG A 72 -7.08 -11.27 -12.55
N ARG A 73 -7.15 -12.21 -11.59
CA ARG A 73 -7.43 -11.94 -10.18
C ARG A 73 -6.37 -11.04 -9.57
N LEU A 74 -5.10 -11.28 -9.85
CA LEU A 74 -4.01 -10.44 -9.38
C LEU A 74 -4.11 -9.01 -9.96
N ARG A 75 -4.41 -8.87 -11.26
CA ARG A 75 -4.63 -7.55 -11.88
C ARG A 75 -5.84 -6.84 -11.28
N GLN A 76 -6.93 -7.54 -10.98
CA GLN A 76 -8.09 -6.98 -10.27
C GLN A 76 -7.73 -6.53 -8.85
N GLN A 77 -6.98 -7.36 -8.09
CA GLN A 77 -6.50 -7.01 -6.76
C GLN A 77 -5.57 -5.80 -6.79
N VAL A 78 -4.64 -5.73 -7.75
CA VAL A 78 -3.74 -4.58 -7.91
C VAL A 78 -4.52 -3.30 -8.23
N ARG A 79 -5.56 -3.38 -9.08
CA ARG A 79 -6.45 -2.23 -9.34
C ARG A 79 -7.17 -1.79 -8.08
N LYS A 80 -7.82 -2.73 -7.38
CA LYS A 80 -8.52 -2.44 -6.12
C LYS A 80 -7.60 -1.84 -5.06
N LEU A 81 -6.39 -2.39 -4.90
CA LEU A 81 -5.40 -1.86 -3.96
C LEU A 81 -4.92 -0.47 -4.34
N LYS A 82 -4.78 -0.16 -5.63
CA LYS A 82 -4.45 1.19 -6.09
C LYS A 82 -5.58 2.17 -5.80
N GLU A 83 -6.83 1.79 -6.08
CA GLU A 83 -8.02 2.60 -5.78
C GLU A 83 -8.14 2.89 -4.28
N LEU A 84 -7.99 1.87 -3.43
CA LEU A 84 -7.97 2.04 -1.98
C LEU A 84 -6.83 2.97 -1.55
N ARG A 85 -5.62 2.76 -2.06
CA ARG A 85 -4.47 3.62 -1.73
C ARG A 85 -4.71 5.09 -2.12
N THR A 86 -5.37 5.34 -3.26
CA THR A 86 -5.72 6.70 -3.66
C THR A 86 -6.79 7.30 -2.77
N ALA A 87 -7.79 6.52 -2.35
CA ALA A 87 -8.82 6.97 -1.41
C ALA A 87 -8.23 7.26 -0.02
N ASP A 88 -7.41 6.36 0.51
CA ASP A 88 -6.72 6.53 1.80
C ASP A 88 -5.81 7.77 1.77
N ALA A 89 -5.11 8.01 0.66
CA ALA A 89 -4.25 9.19 0.51
C ALA A 89 -5.07 10.50 0.50
N GLN A 90 -6.26 10.49 -0.11
CA GLN A 90 -7.17 11.63 -0.08
C GLN A 90 -7.73 11.86 1.33
N GLU A 91 -8.14 10.80 2.03
CA GLU A 91 -8.63 10.89 3.40
C GLU A 91 -7.57 11.42 4.36
N ILE A 92 -6.33 10.92 4.26
CA ILE A 92 -5.20 11.44 5.07
C ILE A 92 -4.94 12.91 4.77
N ALA A 93 -5.02 13.32 3.50
CA ALA A 93 -4.84 14.73 3.14
C ALA A 93 -5.94 15.62 3.73
N GLN A 94 -7.19 15.15 3.69
CA GLN A 94 -8.32 15.87 4.28
C GLN A 94 -8.20 15.97 5.79
N LEU A 95 -7.94 14.85 6.48
CA LEU A 95 -7.77 14.83 7.93
C LEU A 95 -6.63 15.74 8.39
N ARG A 96 -5.53 15.83 7.62
CA ARG A 96 -4.44 16.77 7.92
C ARG A 96 -4.89 18.22 7.80
N ALA A 97 -5.62 18.56 6.74
CA ALA A 97 -6.16 19.90 6.55
C ALA A 97 -7.15 20.27 7.67
N ASP A 98 -8.01 19.33 8.07
CA ASP A 98 -8.98 19.54 9.15
C ASP A 98 -8.27 19.74 10.49
N VAL A 99 -7.24 18.95 10.80
CA VAL A 99 -6.43 19.11 12.02
C VAL A 99 -5.75 20.48 12.02
N GLU A 100 -5.17 20.92 10.90
CA GLU A 100 -4.53 22.24 10.80
C GLU A 100 -5.55 23.38 11.02
N ALA A 101 -6.73 23.27 10.41
CA ALA A 101 -7.81 24.24 10.61
C ALA A 101 -8.29 24.30 12.06
N LEU A 102 -8.49 23.14 12.70
CA LEU A 102 -8.92 23.05 14.10
C LEU A 102 -7.85 23.60 15.06
N VAL A 103 -6.57 23.32 14.81
CA VAL A 103 -5.46 23.90 15.59
C VAL A 103 -5.43 25.41 15.42
N GLY A 104 -5.63 25.92 14.20
CA GLY A 104 -5.75 27.36 13.94
C GLY A 104 -6.89 28.01 14.72
N ALA A 105 -8.09 27.43 14.66
CA ALA A 105 -9.26 27.91 15.39
C ALA A 105 -9.04 27.85 16.92
N LEU A 106 -8.40 26.79 17.42
CA LEU A 106 -8.07 26.66 18.84
C LEU A 106 -7.09 27.75 19.30
N HIS A 107 -6.05 28.03 18.51
CA HIS A 107 -5.11 29.12 18.82
C HIS A 107 -5.83 30.48 18.85
N GLN A 108 -6.70 30.75 17.88
CA GLN A 108 -7.49 31.98 17.86
C GLN A 108 -8.37 32.10 19.10
N ALA A 109 -9.16 31.07 19.42
CA ALA A 109 -10.04 31.06 20.58
C ALA A 109 -9.24 31.24 21.90
N THR A 110 -8.06 30.64 21.99
CA THR A 110 -7.17 30.76 23.15
C THR A 110 -6.64 32.18 23.30
N ALA A 111 -6.26 32.82 22.19
CA ALA A 111 -5.80 34.21 22.17
C ALA A 111 -6.92 35.18 22.58
N GLU A 112 -8.12 35.01 22.03
CA GLU A 112 -9.31 35.79 22.37
C GLU A 112 -9.68 35.61 23.85
N ASN A 113 -9.71 34.38 24.35
CA ASN A 113 -10.01 34.10 25.76
C ASN A 113 -8.99 34.79 26.69
N SER A 114 -7.70 34.72 26.35
CA SER A 114 -6.63 35.37 27.09
C SER A 114 -6.73 36.89 27.05
N HIS A 115 -7.17 37.46 25.92
CA HIS A 115 -7.43 38.89 25.80
C HIS A 115 -8.62 39.34 26.66
N LEU A 116 -9.75 38.62 26.58
CA LEU A 116 -10.94 38.92 27.39
C LEU A 116 -10.67 38.80 28.89
N ARG A 117 -9.90 37.78 29.31
CA ARG A 117 -9.48 37.64 30.71
C ARG A 117 -8.65 38.85 31.18
N ARG A 118 -7.71 39.33 30.36
CA ARG A 118 -6.94 40.54 30.67
C ARG A 118 -7.84 41.78 30.77
N GLN A 119 -8.75 41.99 29.83
CA GLN A 119 -9.70 43.10 29.88
C GLN A 119 -10.57 43.06 31.14
N LEU A 120 -11.02 41.88 31.57
CA LEU A 120 -11.78 41.73 32.81
C LEU A 120 -10.95 42.13 34.03
N VAL A 121 -9.70 41.68 34.14
CA VAL A 121 -8.80 42.06 35.23
C VAL A 121 -8.59 43.58 35.25
N ASP A 122 -8.31 44.19 34.10
CA ASP A 122 -8.12 45.64 33.99
C ASP A 122 -9.39 46.43 34.38
N ARG A 123 -10.58 45.98 33.97
CA ARG A 123 -11.85 46.63 34.37
C ARG A 123 -12.09 46.59 35.88
N HIS A 124 -11.71 45.49 36.55
CA HIS A 124 -11.82 45.39 38.00
C HIS A 124 -10.71 46.13 38.76
N ALA A 125 -9.57 46.41 38.11
CA ALA A 125 -8.51 47.25 38.69
C ALA A 125 -8.89 48.74 38.73
N VAL A 126 -9.80 49.19 37.86
CA VAL A 126 -10.35 50.56 37.89
C VAL A 126 -11.48 50.66 38.94
N VAL A 127 -11.14 50.44 40.22
CA VAL A 127 -12.03 50.85 41.32
C VAL A 127 -11.80 52.34 41.55
N ARG A 128 -12.73 53.18 41.09
CA ARG A 128 -12.76 54.60 41.48
C ARG A 128 -13.20 54.69 42.94
N VAL A 129 -12.30 55.16 43.80
CA VAL A 129 -12.66 55.58 45.16
C VAL A 129 -13.68 56.71 45.04
N LEU A 130 -14.89 56.50 45.56
CA LEU A 130 -15.88 57.56 45.67
C LEU A 130 -15.27 58.61 46.61
N PRO A 131 -15.18 59.90 46.22
CA PRO A 131 -14.63 60.92 47.12
C PRO A 131 -15.48 60.93 48.38
N ALA A 132 -14.86 60.63 49.53
CA ALA A 132 -15.51 60.72 50.82
C ALA A 132 -15.91 62.19 51.01
N GLN A 133 -17.20 62.46 51.14
CA GLN A 133 -17.66 63.81 51.45
C GLN A 133 -17.06 64.20 52.80
N THR A 134 -16.24 65.25 52.79
CA THR A 134 -15.68 65.84 54.00
C THR A 134 -16.85 66.25 54.89
N PRO A 135 -16.97 65.70 56.11
CA PRO A 135 -18.06 66.10 56.99
C PRO A 135 -17.86 67.58 57.34
N PRO A 136 -18.92 68.42 57.26
CA PRO A 136 -18.81 69.82 57.62
C PRO A 136 -18.51 69.90 59.12
N GLY A 137 -17.40 70.54 59.46
CA GLY A 137 -16.92 70.62 60.83
C GLY A 137 -17.90 71.31 61.78
N ARG A 138 -18.07 70.72 62.96
CA ARG A 138 -18.31 71.43 64.22
C ARG A 138 -18.03 70.53 65.42
#